data_AF-A0A519S8C0-F1
#
_entry.id   AF-A0A519S8C0-F1
#
_cell.length_a   1.000
_cell.length_b   1.000
_cell.length_c   1.000
_cell.angle_alpha   90.00
_cell.angle_beta   90.00
_cell.angle_gamma   90.00
#
_symmetry.space_group_name_H-M   'P 1'
#
loop_
_entity.id
_entity.type
_entity.pdbx_description
1 polymer ?
#
loop_
_entity_poly.entity_id
_entity_poly.type
_entity_poly.pdbx_seq_one_letter_code
_entity_poly.pdbx_strand_id
1 'polypeptide(L)'
;MSDLQAFIFDMDGVIVDNTAVQARAFHLLFRDLDLKADANELLRRFNGMPATEILEQVFDKPQSKEDLKKYADQREFLYRTLYWDERQPLAGARPSTGCGTE
;
A
#
# COMPACT_ATOMS: atom_id res chain seq x y z
N MET A 1 -17.81 30.29 -4.91
CA MET A 1 -18.20 29.00 -4.32
C MET A 1 -17.34 27.97 -5.01
N SER A 2 -16.25 27.57 -4.35
CA SER A 2 -15.24 26.72 -4.97
C SER A 2 -15.70 25.27 -4.85
N ASP A 3 -16.18 24.72 -5.96
CA ASP A 3 -16.37 23.28 -6.16
C ASP A 3 -15.07 22.57 -5.79
N LEU A 4 -15.07 21.86 -4.67
CA LEU A 4 -13.94 21.05 -4.24
C LEU A 4 -13.94 19.82 -5.15
N GLN A 5 -13.35 19.96 -6.34
CA GLN A 5 -13.01 18.84 -7.21
C GLN A 5 -12.02 17.97 -6.45
N ALA A 6 -12.55 16.93 -5.78
CA ALA A 6 -11.74 15.85 -5.25
C ALA A 6 -11.13 15.11 -6.45
N PHE A 7 -9.99 15.61 -6.90
CA PHE A 7 -9.08 14.87 -7.76
C PHE A 7 -8.55 13.68 -6.97
N ILE A 8 -9.15 12.51 -7.17
CA ILE A 8 -8.46 11.25 -6.88
C ILE A 8 -7.37 11.15 -7.94
N PHE A 9 -6.20 11.70 -7.63
CA PHE A 9 -5.03 11.50 -8.45
C PHE A 9 -4.67 10.01 -8.38
N ASP A 10 -4.86 9.32 -9.51
CA ASP A 10 -4.04 8.19 -9.91
C ASP A 10 -2.57 8.68 -9.87
N MET A 11 -1.88 8.40 -8.77
CA MET A 11 -0.44 8.68 -8.59
C MET A 11 0.36 7.37 -8.61
N ASP A 12 0.01 6.39 -9.46
CA ASP A 12 0.87 5.22 -9.66
C ASP A 12 2.05 5.52 -10.62
N GLY A 13 2.19 6.75 -11.10
CA GLY A 13 3.10 7.06 -12.21
C GLY A 13 4.44 7.74 -11.90
N VAL A 14 4.67 8.37 -10.73
CA VAL A 14 5.82 9.29 -10.59
C VAL A 14 6.44 9.29 -9.17
N ILE A 15 7.54 8.55 -9.05
CA ILE A 15 8.71 8.82 -8.18
C ILE A 15 8.45 8.75 -6.65
N VAL A 16 7.92 7.63 -6.17
CA VAL A 16 8.33 7.00 -4.89
C VAL A 16 8.14 5.50 -5.11
N ASP A 17 9.03 4.64 -4.60
CA ASP A 17 8.94 3.17 -4.66
C ASP A 17 7.72 2.62 -3.88
N ASN A 18 6.52 3.03 -4.28
CA ASN A 18 5.29 2.72 -3.58
C ASN A 18 4.87 1.27 -3.78
N THR A 19 5.37 0.63 -4.84
CA THR A 19 5.23 -0.81 -5.11
C THR A 19 5.69 -1.67 -3.94
N ALA A 20 6.76 -1.25 -3.23
CA ALA A 20 7.25 -1.97 -2.06
C ALA A 20 6.26 -1.90 -0.88
N VAL A 21 5.68 -0.72 -0.64
CA VAL A 21 4.66 -0.50 0.40
C VAL A 21 3.38 -1.26 0.08
N GLN A 22 2.97 -1.23 -1.19
CA GLN A 22 1.83 -1.99 -1.70
C GLN A 22 2.03 -3.50 -1.51
N ALA A 23 3.23 -4.02 -1.78
CA ALA A 23 3.58 -5.43 -1.55
C ALA A 23 3.58 -5.80 -0.08
N ARG A 24 4.08 -4.94 0.79
CA ARG A 24 4.02 -5.15 2.24
C ARG A 24 2.58 -5.20 2.75
N ALA A 25 1.71 -4.32 2.29
CA ALA A 25 0.31 -4.32 2.69
C ALA A 25 -0.41 -5.63 2.30
N PHE A 26 -0.15 -6.14 1.10
CA PHE A 26 -0.67 -7.46 0.68
C PHE A 26 -0.08 -8.61 1.50
N HIS A 27 1.23 -8.61 1.77
CA HIS A 27 1.87 -9.61 2.63
C HIS A 27 1.25 -9.65 4.03
N LEU A 28 1.01 -8.49 4.64
CA LEU A 28 0.36 -8.41 5.95
C LEU A 28 -1.07 -8.95 5.90
N LEU A 29 -1.84 -8.56 4.89
CA LEU A 29 -3.20 -9.06 4.72
C LEU A 29 -3.23 -10.58 4.52
N PHE A 30 -2.36 -11.13 3.67
CA PHE A 30 -2.30 -12.57 3.45
C PHE A 30 -1.90 -13.32 4.71
N ARG A 31 -0.97 -12.77 5.50
CA ARG A 31 -0.62 -13.34 6.80
C ARG A 31 -1.80 -13.32 7.78
N ASP A 32 -2.56 -12.22 7.83
CA ASP A 32 -3.73 -12.11 8.71
C ASP A 32 -4.86 -13.08 8.30
N LEU A 33 -4.94 -13.42 7.01
CA LEU A 33 -5.90 -14.36 6.45
C LEU A 33 -5.39 -15.81 6.38
N ASP A 34 -4.19 -16.08 6.90
CA ASP A 34 -3.49 -17.39 6.82
C ASP A 34 -3.32 -17.91 5.38
N LEU A 35 -3.22 -16.99 4.41
CA LEU A 35 -3.01 -17.29 2.99
C LEU A 35 -1.52 -17.51 2.73
N LYS A 36 -1.18 -18.67 2.14
CA LYS A 36 0.20 -19.03 1.78
C LYS A 36 0.63 -18.51 0.41
N ALA A 37 0.04 -17.42 -0.05
CA ALA A 37 0.29 -16.88 -1.38
C ALA A 37 1.44 -15.86 -1.37
N ASP A 38 2.26 -15.86 -2.43
CA ASP A 38 3.36 -14.91 -2.55
C ASP A 38 2.86 -13.58 -3.12
N ALA A 39 2.75 -12.57 -2.25
CA ALA A 39 2.29 -11.24 -2.65
C ALA A 39 3.17 -10.56 -3.70
N ASN A 40 4.48 -10.85 -3.75
CA ASN A 40 5.36 -10.26 -4.76
C ASN A 40 5.08 -10.87 -6.13
N GLU A 41 4.89 -12.20 -6.20
CA GLU A 41 4.55 -12.86 -7.46
C GLU A 41 3.18 -12.41 -7.96
N LEU A 42 2.19 -12.31 -7.07
CA LEU A 42 0.85 -11.84 -7.39
C LEU A 42 0.84 -10.40 -7.88
N LEU A 43 1.54 -9.50 -7.20
CA LEU A 43 1.64 -8.11 -7.64
C LEU A 43 2.39 -7.97 -8.96
N ARG A 44 3.39 -8.81 -9.24
CA ARG A 44 4.04 -8.83 -10.56
C ARG A 44 3.09 -9.31 -11.65
N ARG A 45 2.27 -10.33 -11.35
CA ARG A 45 1.35 -10.95 -12.31
C ARG A 45 0.10 -10.11 -12.57
N PHE A 46 -0.41 -9.45 -11.53
CA PHE A 46 -1.64 -8.68 -11.55
C PHE A 46 -1.38 -7.19 -11.32
N ASN A 47 -0.19 -6.72 -11.74
CA ASN A 47 0.19 -5.32 -11.59
C ASN A 47 -0.83 -4.42 -12.31
N GLY A 48 -1.33 -3.40 -11.62
CA GLY A 48 -2.37 -2.51 -12.15
C GLY A 48 -3.80 -3.06 -12.13
N MET A 49 -4.04 -4.26 -11.58
CA MET A 49 -5.40 -4.75 -11.33
C MET A 49 -5.97 -4.22 -10.00
N PRO A 50 -7.31 -4.12 -9.88
CA PRO A 50 -7.97 -3.80 -8.62
C PRO A 50 -7.62 -4.82 -7.52
N ALA A 51 -7.45 -4.35 -6.29
CA ALA A 51 -7.13 -5.23 -5.15
C ALA A 51 -8.17 -6.34 -4.93
N THR A 52 -9.45 -6.07 -5.21
CA THR A 52 -10.52 -7.06 -5.13
C THR A 52 -10.34 -8.20 -6.12
N GLU A 53 -9.91 -7.93 -7.36
CA GLU A 53 -9.65 -8.96 -8.36
C GLU A 53 -8.40 -9.77 -8.00
N ILE A 54 -7.36 -9.12 -7.48
CA ILE A 54 -6.18 -9.81 -6.97
C ILE A 54 -6.59 -10.77 -5.86
N LEU A 55 -7.40 -10.31 -4.91
CA LEU A 55 -7.90 -11.14 -3.81
C LEU A 55 -8.71 -12.33 -4.31
N GLU A 56 -9.58 -12.13 -5.30
CA GLU A 56 -10.33 -13.25 -5.93
C GLU A 56 -9.41 -14.33 -6.51
N GLN A 57 -8.25 -13.96 -7.05
CA GLN A 57 -7.27 -14.93 -7.58
C GLN A 57 -6.47 -15.63 -6.49
N VAL A 58 -6.38 -15.04 -5.30
CA VAL A 58 -5.62 -15.60 -4.17
C VAL A 58 -6.43 -16.60 -3.37
N PHE A 59 -7.74 -16.37 -3.23
CA PHE A 59 -8.59 -17.30 -2.52
C PHE A 59 -8.89 -18.53 -3.39
N ASP A 60 -8.56 -19.73 -2.90
CA ASP A 60 -8.96 -20.99 -3.54
C ASP A 60 -10.48 -21.14 -3.70
N LYS A 61 -11.25 -20.44 -2.84
CA LYS A 61 -12.71 -20.45 -2.86
C LYS A 61 -13.24 -19.08 -3.20
N PRO A 62 -14.26 -18.99 -4.08
CA PRO A 62 -14.89 -17.71 -4.41
C PRO A 62 -15.44 -17.06 -3.13
N GLN A 63 -15.00 -15.84 -2.87
CA GLN A 63 -15.49 -15.03 -1.76
C GLN A 63 -16.68 -14.19 -2.24
N SER A 64 -17.55 -13.82 -1.31
CA SER A 64 -18.62 -12.86 -1.61
C SER A 64 -18.02 -11.49 -1.92
N LYS A 65 -18.70 -10.72 -2.77
CA LYS A 65 -18.29 -9.34 -3.10
C LYS A 65 -18.12 -8.45 -1.86
N GLU A 66 -18.95 -8.68 -0.84
CA GLU A 66 -18.87 -7.96 0.44
C GLU A 66 -17.57 -8.28 1.19
N ASP A 67 -17.13 -9.53 1.20
CA ASP A 67 -15.92 -9.93 1.90
C ASP A 67 -14.66 -9.47 1.16
N LEU A 68 -14.66 -9.59 -0.17
CA LEU A 68 -13.60 -9.02 -1.03
C LEU A 68 -13.43 -7.52 -0.78
N LYS A 69 -14.54 -6.80 -0.65
CA LYS A 69 -14.52 -5.37 -0.32
C LYS A 69 -13.91 -5.13 1.07
N LYS A 70 -14.33 -5.87 2.09
CA LYS A 70 -13.75 -5.76 3.44
C LYS A 70 -12.25 -6.00 3.43
N TYR A 71 -11.77 -7.00 2.71
CA TYR A 71 -10.34 -7.30 2.60
C TYR A 71 -9.59 -6.20 1.84
N ALA A 72 -10.18 -5.62 0.80
CA ALA A 72 -9.61 -4.47 0.09
C ALA A 72 -9.54 -3.23 0.99
N ASP A 73 -10.58 -2.94 1.78
CA ASP A 73 -10.60 -1.86 2.76
C ASP A 73 -9.53 -2.08 3.86
N GLN A 74 -9.38 -3.32 4.35
CA GLN A 74 -8.35 -3.68 5.32
C GLN A 74 -6.93 -3.51 4.75
N ARG A 75 -6.71 -3.90 3.49
CA ARG A 75 -5.44 -3.67 2.77
C ARG A 75 -5.14 -2.18 2.67
N GLU A 76 -6.12 -1.37 2.29
CA GLU A 76 -5.96 0.08 2.18
C GLU A 76 -5.60 0.71 3.53
N PHE A 77 -6.21 0.26 4.62
CA PHE A 77 -5.86 0.68 5.97
C PHE A 77 -4.40 0.33 6.33
N LEU A 78 -3.97 -0.91 6.05
CA LEU A 78 -2.58 -1.34 6.25
C LEU A 78 -1.61 -0.52 5.41
N TYR A 79 -1.94 -0.29 4.14
CA TYR A 79 -1.15 0.53 3.23
C TYR A 79 -1.02 1.96 3.75
N ARG A 80 -2.11 2.62 4.16
CA ARG A 80 -2.07 3.98 4.73
C ARG A 80 -1.22 4.04 6.00
N THR A 81 -1.29 3.01 6.83
CA THR A 81 -0.48 2.90 8.05
C THR A 81 1.01 2.77 7.73
N LEU A 82 1.37 1.85 6.83
CA LEU A 82 2.76 1.65 6.39
C LEU A 82 3.31 2.89 5.68
N TYR A 83 2.50 3.49 4.81
CA TYR A 83 2.88 4.67 4.06
C TYR A 83 3.10 5.90 4.96
N TRP A 84 2.31 6.04 6.03
CA TRP A 84 2.52 7.09 7.03
C TRP A 84 3.83 6.88 7.80
N ASP A 85 4.17 5.62 8.11
CA ASP A 85 5.42 5.25 8.77
C ASP A 85 6.64 5.50 7.86
N GLU A 86 6.58 5.09 6.59
CA GLU A 86 7.66 5.30 5.61
C GLU A 86 7.78 6.75 5.13
N ARG A 87 6.75 7.57 5.33
CA ARG A 87 6.84 9.03 5.14
C ARG A 87 7.63 9.74 6.23
N GLN A 88 8.10 9.05 7.28
CA GLN A 88 9.15 9.63 8.11
C GLN A 88 10.33 9.98 7.21
N PRO A 89 10.79 11.24 7.22
CA PRO A 89 11.80 11.71 6.28
C PRO A 89 12.99 10.78 6.39
N LEU A 90 13.36 10.17 5.25
CA LEU A 90 14.55 9.36 5.07
C LEU A 90 15.65 9.97 5.95
N ALA A 91 16.11 9.21 6.94
CA ALA A 91 17.08 9.66 7.93
C ALA A 91 18.37 10.10 7.22
N GLY A 92 18.40 11.37 6.82
CA GLY A 92 19.41 11.97 5.96
C GLY A 92 19.51 13.48 6.18
N ALA A 93 18.54 14.11 6.86
CA ALA A 93 18.78 15.37 7.52
C ALA A 93 19.58 15.07 8.80
N ARG A 94 20.91 14.90 8.67
CA ARG A 94 21.77 15.22 9.82
C ARG A 94 21.35 16.62 10.25
N PRO A 95 20.94 16.87 11.50
CA PRO A 95 21.07 18.22 12.02
C PRO A 95 22.57 18.47 11.99
N SER A 96 23.04 19.28 11.05
CA SER A 96 24.33 19.93 11.21
C SER A 96 24.20 20.72 12.49
N THR A 97 24.69 20.12 13.58
CA THR A 97 24.94 20.79 14.83
C THR A 97 25.85 21.96 14.49
N GLY A 98 25.24 23.14 14.33
CA GLY A 98 25.93 24.39 14.46
C GLY A 98 26.36 24.49 15.92
N CYS A 99 27.48 23.85 16.23
CA CYS A 99 28.23 24.13 17.43
C CYS A 99 29.15 25.29 17.07
N GLY A 100 28.80 26.47 17.59
CA GLY A 100 29.68 27.62 17.55
C GLY A 100 30.93 27.42 18.37
N THR A 101 31.96 28.17 17.99
CA THR A 101 33.18 28.66 18.66
C THR A 101 34.03 29.12 17.47
N GLU A 102 34.45 30.36 17.30
CA GLU A 102 34.88 31.41 18.24
C GLU A 102 34.61 32.81 17.65
#